data_AF-A0A3D5SB37-F1
#
_entry.id   AF-A0A3D5SB37-F1
#
_cell.length_a   1.000
_cell.length_b   1.000
_cell.length_c   1.000
_cell.angle_alpha   90.00
_cell.angle_beta   90.00
_cell.angle_gamma   90.00
#
_symmetry.space_group_name_H-M   'P 1'
#
loop_
_entity.id
_entity.type
_entity.pdbx_description
1 polymer ?
#
loop_
_entity_poly.entity_id
_entity_poly.type
_entity_poly.pdbx_seq_one_letter_code
_entity_poly.pdbx_strand_id
1 'polypeptide(L)'
;IPIEGASALALQNDKDIWGDAYSKNIVLVSPTNLLAILRSVETIWRHERQNKNAEKIALEAGNLHDKFVSFIESLEGIGSHLEKAQTAYDTTFKRLSTGSGNLIRRVAILKDLGAKTKKDLPDTLSIDDES
;
A
#
# COMPACT_ATOMS: atom_id res chain seq x y z
N ILE A 1 21.85 45.99 21.47
CA ILE A 1 21.14 44.96 22.27
C ILE A 1 21.22 45.41 23.73
N PRO A 2 20.12 45.50 24.50
CA PRO A 2 20.20 45.91 25.89
C PRO A 2 21.04 44.87 26.63
N ILE A 3 22.11 45.30 27.29
CA ILE A 3 22.73 44.48 28.34
C ILE A 3 21.72 44.37 29.50
N GLU A 4 21.68 43.27 30.25
CA GLU A 4 20.70 43.10 31.34
C GLU A 4 20.68 44.31 32.30
N GLY A 5 21.85 44.91 32.53
CA GLY A 5 21.98 46.16 33.29
C GLY A 5 21.19 47.35 32.72
N ALA A 6 21.07 47.50 31.40
CA ALA A 6 20.29 48.56 30.77
C ALA A 6 18.77 48.33 30.93
N SER A 7 18.31 47.07 30.89
CA SER A 7 16.90 46.73 31.16
C SER A 7 16.54 46.96 32.63
N ALA A 8 17.45 46.64 33.55
CA ALA A 8 17.27 46.87 34.98
C ALA A 8 17.30 48.38 35.32
N LEU A 9 18.19 49.14 34.69
CA LEU A 9 18.26 50.60 34.82
C LEU A 9 17.01 51.29 34.27
N ALA A 10 16.46 50.82 33.16
CA ALA A 10 15.19 51.34 32.63
C ALA A 10 14.04 51.14 33.63
N LEU A 11 13.96 49.96 34.26
CA LEU A 11 12.98 49.65 35.31
C LEU A 11 13.15 50.47 36.59
N GLN A 12 14.38 50.81 36.94
CA GLN A 12 14.67 51.63 38.12
C GLN A 12 14.27 53.09 37.91
N ASN A 13 14.41 53.61 36.68
CA ASN A 13 14.11 55.00 36.36
C ASN A 13 12.62 55.25 36.06
N ASP A 14 11.92 54.25 35.52
CA ASP A 14 10.49 54.36 35.24
C ASP A 14 9.77 53.09 35.70
N LYS A 15 8.95 53.23 36.75
CA LYS A 15 8.19 52.13 37.35
C LYS A 15 6.88 51.86 36.63
N ASP A 16 6.36 52.82 35.86
CA ASP A 16 5.07 52.72 35.18
C ASP A 16 5.21 52.20 33.75
N ILE A 17 6.44 52.15 33.22
CA ILE A 17 6.78 51.67 31.86
C ILE A 17 6.18 50.30 31.51
N TRP A 18 6.02 49.39 32.48
CA TRP A 18 5.38 48.09 32.29
C TRP A 18 3.88 48.21 32.06
N GLY A 19 3.19 49.02 32.86
CA GLY A 19 1.75 49.25 32.72
C GLY A 19 1.44 49.92 31.39
N ASP A 20 2.26 50.90 31.01
CA ASP A 20 2.16 51.61 29.74
C ASP A 20 2.40 50.71 28.54
N ALA A 21 3.43 49.86 28.58
CA ALA A 21 3.69 48.89 27.51
C ALA A 21 2.57 47.85 27.42
N TYR A 22 2.13 47.32 28.56
CA TYR A 22 1.08 46.30 28.62
C TYR A 22 -0.27 46.83 28.10
N SER A 23 -0.65 48.06 28.44
CA SER A 23 -1.86 48.71 27.92
C SER A 23 -1.85 48.88 26.39
N LYS A 24 -0.66 48.85 25.77
CA LYS A 24 -0.44 48.90 24.33
C LYS A 24 -0.19 47.52 23.70
N ASN A 25 -0.41 46.43 24.45
CA ASN A 25 -0.10 45.04 24.04
C ASN A 25 1.39 44.80 23.71
N ILE A 26 2.29 45.54 24.37
CA ILE A 26 3.74 45.41 24.21
C ILE A 26 4.31 44.75 25.46
N VAL A 27 5.01 43.62 25.29
CA VAL A 27 5.71 42.94 26.37
C VAL A 27 7.18 43.37 26.35
N LEU A 28 7.64 43.96 27.44
CA LEU A 28 9.05 44.29 27.63
C LEU A 28 9.83 43.01 27.94
N VAL A 29 10.94 42.80 27.24
CA VAL A 29 11.73 41.57 27.36
C VAL A 29 13.21 41.93 27.54
N SER A 30 13.85 41.26 28.50
CA SER A 30 15.32 41.21 28.57
C SER A 30 15.86 40.26 27.48
N PRO A 31 17.15 40.33 27.12
CA PRO A 31 17.73 39.40 26.14
C PRO A 31 17.47 37.92 26.47
N THR A 32 17.56 37.57 27.76
CA THR A 32 17.31 36.21 28.27
C THR A 32 15.85 35.80 28.08
N ASN A 33 14.90 36.68 28.42
CA ASN A 33 13.48 36.39 28.27
C ASN A 33 13.05 36.35 26.79
N LEU A 34 13.61 37.22 25.94
CA LEU A 34 13.38 37.19 24.50
C LEU A 34 13.84 35.86 23.90
N LEU A 35 15.04 35.39 24.26
CA LEU A 35 15.56 34.11 23.79
C LEU A 35 14.69 32.93 24.24
N ALA A 36 14.18 32.96 25.48
CA ALA A 36 13.26 31.95 25.99
C ALA A 36 11.93 31.93 25.20
N ILE A 37 11.37 33.11 24.90
CA ILE A 37 10.14 33.24 24.10
C ILE A 37 10.37 32.75 22.66
N LEU A 38 11.48 33.13 22.02
CA LEU A 38 11.80 32.69 20.66
C LEU A 38 11.94 31.16 20.57
N ARG A 39 12.62 30.53 21.55
CA ARG A 39 12.70 29.06 21.64
C ARG A 39 11.36 28.40 21.88
N SER A 40 10.47 29.05 22.64
CA SER A 40 9.10 28.59 22.84
C SER A 40 8.31 28.59 21.52
N VAL A 41 8.36 29.70 20.78
CA VAL A 41 7.72 29.81 19.45
C VAL A 41 8.28 28.78 18.47
N GLU A 42 9.60 28.61 18.42
CA GLU A 42 10.24 27.57 17.59
C GLU A 42 9.73 26.16 17.95
N THR A 43 9.60 25.88 19.24
CA THR A 43 9.11 24.59 19.74
C THR A 43 7.65 24.37 19.36
N ILE A 44 6.80 25.40 19.47
CA ILE A 44 5.39 25.35 19.05
C ILE A 44 5.29 25.04 17.56
N TRP A 45 6.03 25.76 16.70
CA TRP A 45 6.02 25.51 15.25
C TRP A 45 6.56 24.13 14.88
N ARG A 46 7.61 23.66 15.57
CA ARG A 46 8.13 22.31 15.37
C ARG A 46 7.09 21.26 15.73
N HIS A 47 6.39 21.43 16.85
CA HIS A 47 5.33 20.54 17.29
C HIS A 47 4.14 20.55 16.31
N GLU A 48 3.70 21.72 15.85
CA GLU A 48 2.62 21.83 14.85
C GLU A 48 2.99 21.11 13.54
N ARG A 49 4.23 21.28 13.07
CA ARG A 49 4.72 20.59 11.87
C ARG A 49 4.79 19.08 12.06
N GLN A 50 5.21 18.61 13.23
CA GLN A 50 5.22 17.19 13.57
C GLN A 50 3.79 16.62 13.59
N ASN A 51 2.83 17.31 14.21
CA ASN A 51 1.43 16.89 14.22
C ASN A 51 0.85 16.80 12.81
N LYS A 52 1.07 17.83 11.97
CA LYS A 52 0.63 17.82 10.57
C LYS A 52 1.25 16.69 9.76
N ASN A 53 2.51 16.36 10.02
CA ASN A 53 3.16 15.23 9.37
C ASN A 53 2.60 13.88 9.86
N ALA A 54 2.34 13.72 11.15
CA ALA A 54 1.75 12.52 11.71
C ALA A 54 0.35 12.25 11.16
N GLU A 55 -0.48 13.30 11.04
CA GLU A 55 -1.82 13.21 10.43
C GLU A 55 -1.75 12.77 8.96
N LYS A 56 -0.84 13.36 8.18
CA LYS A 56 -0.61 12.94 6.80
C LYS A 56 -0.13 11.49 6.70
N ILE A 57 0.79 11.07 7.57
CA ILE A 57 1.28 9.69 7.61
C ILE A 57 0.11 8.73 7.92
N ALA A 58 -0.75 9.07 8.88
CA ALA A 58 -1.91 8.25 9.22
C ALA A 58 -2.89 8.12 8.05
N LEU A 59 -3.17 9.22 7.33
CA LEU A 59 -4.01 9.21 6.15
C LEU A 59 -3.42 8.33 5.03
N GLU A 60 -2.15 8.51 4.70
CA GLU A 60 -1.47 7.72 3.67
C GLU A 60 -1.35 6.24 4.06
N ALA A 61 -1.15 5.94 5.35
CA ALA A 61 -1.15 4.57 5.85
C ALA A 61 -2.52 3.90 5.70
N GLY A 62 -3.62 4.63 5.97
CA GLY A 62 -4.98 4.15 5.71
C GLY A 62 -5.22 3.86 4.23
N ASN A 63 -4.89 4.83 3.36
CA ASN A 63 -5.01 4.66 1.91
C ASN A 63 -4.18 3.48 1.38
N LEU A 64 -2.98 3.28 1.92
CA LEU A 64 -2.11 2.16 1.55
C LEU A 64 -2.71 0.83 1.98
N HIS A 65 -3.25 0.76 3.21
CA HIS A 65 -3.91 -0.43 3.73
C HIS A 65 -5.09 -0.84 2.83
N ASP A 66 -5.96 0.11 2.49
CA ASP A 66 -7.12 -0.16 1.64
C ASP A 66 -6.71 -0.68 0.26
N LYS A 67 -5.72 -0.04 -0.38
CA LYS A 67 -5.16 -0.52 -1.65
C LYS A 67 -4.56 -1.91 -1.54
N PHE A 68 -3.90 -2.21 -0.43
CA PHE A 68 -3.31 -3.52 -0.19
C PHE A 68 -4.37 -4.61 -0.06
N VAL A 69 -5.47 -4.33 0.65
CA VAL A 69 -6.62 -5.24 0.73
C VAL A 69 -7.23 -5.49 -0.65
N SER A 70 -7.53 -4.44 -1.42
CA SER A 70 -8.08 -4.62 -2.78
C SER A 70 -7.14 -5.39 -3.72
N PHE A 71 -5.83 -5.27 -3.51
CA PHE A 71 -4.84 -6.06 -4.26
C PHE A 71 -4.91 -7.55 -3.89
N ILE A 72 -5.07 -7.88 -2.61
CA ILE A 72 -5.28 -9.27 -2.16
C ILE A 72 -6.56 -9.84 -2.77
N GLU A 73 -7.67 -9.12 -2.72
CA GLU A 73 -8.94 -9.56 -3.33
C GLU A 73 -8.79 -9.85 -4.84
N SER A 74 -8.04 -9.01 -5.53
CA SER A 74 -7.73 -9.21 -6.96
C SER A 74 -6.92 -10.48 -7.19
N LEU A 75 -5.94 -10.77 -6.32
CA LEU A 75 -5.14 -12.00 -6.39
C LEU A 75 -5.97 -13.25 -6.09
N GLU A 76 -6.88 -13.19 -5.11
CA GLU A 76 -7.81 -14.29 -4.82
C GLU A 76 -8.72 -14.58 -6.02
N GLY A 77 -9.23 -13.53 -6.68
CA GLY A 77 -9.98 -13.64 -7.92
C GLY A 77 -9.20 -14.36 -9.02
N ILE A 78 -7.94 -13.98 -9.23
CA ILE A 78 -7.04 -14.64 -10.19
C ILE A 78 -6.84 -16.11 -9.82
N GLY A 79 -6.60 -16.43 -8.54
CA GLY A 79 -6.47 -17.81 -8.06
C GLY A 79 -7.70 -18.66 -8.40
N SER A 80 -8.90 -18.14 -8.16
CA SER A 80 -10.16 -18.81 -8.51
C SER A 80 -10.28 -19.08 -10.01
N HIS A 81 -9.87 -18.13 -10.86
CA HIS A 81 -9.90 -18.31 -12.31
C HIS A 81 -8.89 -19.35 -12.78
N LEU A 82 -7.69 -19.41 -12.18
CA LEU A 82 -6.70 -20.43 -12.49
C LEU A 82 -7.19 -21.84 -12.12
N GLU A 83 -7.84 -22.00 -10.97
CA GLU A 83 -8.42 -23.28 -10.56
C GLU A 83 -9.51 -23.76 -11.53
N LYS A 84 -10.38 -22.83 -11.98
CA LYS A 84 -11.40 -23.11 -13.00
C LYS A 84 -10.77 -23.51 -14.32
N ALA A 85 -9.72 -22.81 -14.75
CA ALA A 85 -8.98 -23.13 -15.97
C ALA A 85 -8.35 -24.51 -15.89
N GLN A 86 -7.72 -24.86 -14.76
CA GLN A 86 -7.15 -26.18 -14.52
C GLN A 86 -8.23 -27.27 -14.57
N THR A 87 -9.36 -27.06 -13.90
CA THR A 87 -10.48 -28.01 -13.91
C THR A 87 -11.04 -28.23 -15.33
N ALA A 88 -11.17 -27.16 -16.10
CA ALA A 88 -11.61 -27.23 -17.49
C ALA A 88 -10.60 -27.97 -18.38
N TYR A 89 -9.30 -27.72 -18.17
CA TYR A 89 -8.22 -28.45 -18.82
C TYR A 89 -8.30 -29.95 -18.51
N ASP A 90 -8.34 -30.32 -17.22
CA ASP A 90 -8.37 -31.71 -16.79
C ASP A 90 -9.61 -32.45 -17.32
N THR A 91 -10.77 -31.79 -17.30
CA THR A 91 -12.02 -32.34 -17.84
C THR A 91 -11.91 -32.58 -19.35
N THR A 92 -11.32 -31.65 -20.08
CA THR A 92 -11.12 -31.76 -21.54
C THR A 92 -10.11 -32.85 -21.86
N PHE A 93 -9.02 -32.92 -21.09
CA PHE A 93 -8.00 -33.95 -21.24
C PHE A 93 -8.57 -35.34 -20.97
N LYS A 94 -9.40 -35.50 -19.92
CA LYS A 94 -10.14 -36.76 -19.68
C LYS A 94 -11.01 -37.14 -20.86
N ARG A 95 -11.76 -36.21 -21.45
CA ARG A 95 -12.58 -36.49 -22.66
C ARG A 95 -11.73 -36.89 -23.87
N LEU A 96 -10.51 -36.38 -23.96
CA LEU A 96 -9.56 -36.73 -25.00
C LEU A 96 -8.98 -38.13 -24.81
N SER A 97 -8.45 -38.46 -23.61
CA SER A 97 -7.56 -39.62 -23.41
C SER A 97 -8.01 -40.68 -22.42
N THR A 98 -8.54 -40.34 -21.23
CA THR A 98 -8.72 -41.31 -20.14
C THR A 98 -10.18 -41.62 -19.79
N GLY A 99 -11.13 -40.83 -20.25
CA GLY A 99 -12.56 -40.99 -19.97
C GLY A 99 -13.20 -42.19 -20.67
N SER A 100 -14.33 -42.65 -20.14
CA SER A 100 -15.15 -43.67 -20.80
C SER A 100 -15.65 -43.16 -22.15
N GLY A 101 -15.30 -43.87 -23.23
CA GLY A 101 -15.56 -43.44 -24.59
C GLY A 101 -14.75 -42.21 -25.02
N ASN A 102 -13.53 -42.05 -24.53
CA ASN A 102 -12.62 -40.98 -24.94
C ASN A 102 -12.37 -40.97 -26.46
N LEU A 103 -11.99 -39.78 -26.97
CA LEU A 103 -11.83 -39.54 -28.39
C LEU A 103 -10.71 -40.37 -29.02
N ILE A 104 -9.58 -40.56 -28.32
CA ILE A 104 -8.46 -41.36 -28.83
C ILE A 104 -8.93 -42.79 -29.13
N ARG A 105 -9.61 -43.43 -28.18
CA ARG A 105 -10.16 -44.79 -28.36
C ARG A 105 -11.18 -44.84 -29.50
N ARG A 106 -12.06 -43.84 -29.61
CA ARG A 106 -13.03 -43.79 -30.72
C ARG A 106 -12.36 -43.67 -32.09
N VAL A 107 -11.32 -42.85 -32.19
CA VAL A 107 -10.55 -42.68 -33.44
C VAL A 107 -9.76 -43.95 -33.76
N ALA A 108 -9.17 -44.61 -32.76
CA ALA A 108 -8.49 -45.89 -32.93
C ALA A 108 -9.42 -46.98 -33.47
N ILE A 109 -10.61 -47.15 -32.88
CA ILE A 109 -11.65 -48.09 -33.37
C ILE A 109 -12.05 -47.76 -34.81
N LEU A 110 -12.23 -46.48 -35.15
CA LEU A 110 -12.59 -46.07 -36.51
C LEU A 110 -11.51 -46.42 -37.55
N LYS A 111 -10.23 -46.31 -37.18
CA LYS A 111 -9.11 -46.71 -38.04
C LYS A 111 -9.10 -48.23 -38.25
N ASP A 112 -9.33 -49.01 -37.19
CA ASP A 112 -9.41 -50.48 -37.27
C ASP A 112 -10.57 -50.95 -38.18
N LEU A 113 -11.70 -50.23 -38.16
CA LEU A 113 -12.84 -50.46 -39.07
C LEU A 113 -12.59 -50.04 -40.54
N GLY A 114 -11.38 -49.61 -40.89
CA GLY A 114 -10.98 -49.33 -42.27
C GLY A 114 -11.19 -47.89 -42.74
N ALA A 115 -11.38 -46.92 -41.83
CA ALA A 115 -11.43 -45.52 -42.20
C ALA A 115 -10.09 -45.04 -42.77
N LYS A 116 -10.10 -44.48 -43.99
CA LYS A 116 -8.89 -43.95 -44.63
C LYS A 116 -8.46 -42.63 -43.98
N THR A 117 -7.40 -42.68 -43.16
CA THR A 117 -6.76 -41.49 -42.57
C THR A 117 -5.45 -41.13 -43.29
N LYS A 118 -5.13 -39.83 -43.37
CA LYS A 118 -3.89 -39.33 -43.98
C LYS A 118 -2.76 -39.05 -42.96
N LYS A 119 -3.11 -38.98 -41.68
CA LYS A 119 -2.18 -38.68 -40.57
C LYS A 119 -2.53 -39.60 -39.40
N ASP A 120 -1.49 -40.02 -38.68
CA ASP A 120 -1.62 -40.87 -37.50
C ASP A 120 -1.59 -40.07 -36.20
N LEU A 121 -2.16 -40.69 -35.16
CA LEU A 121 -2.11 -40.17 -33.80
C LEU A 121 -0.64 -40.20 -33.31
N PRO A 122 -0.19 -39.18 -32.57
CA PRO A 122 1.14 -39.20 -31.97
C PRO A 122 1.29 -40.37 -30.98
N ASP A 123 2.46 -41.02 -30.97
CA ASP A 123 2.76 -42.16 -30.06
C ASP A 123 2.62 -41.81 -28.57
N THR A 124 2.74 -40.54 -28.20
CA THR A 124 2.54 -40.09 -26.81
C THR A 124 1.09 -40.15 -26.34
N LEU A 125 0.16 -40.37 -27.26
CA LEU A 125 -1.28 -40.45 -27.04
C LEU A 125 -1.86 -41.78 -27.54
N SER A 126 -1.05 -42.71 -28.06
CA SER A 126 -1.54 -44.06 -28.33
C SER A 126 -1.80 -44.73 -26.99
N ILE A 127 -3.02 -45.24 -26.83
CA ILE A 127 -3.36 -46.13 -25.73
C ILE A 127 -2.52 -47.39 -26.01
N ASP A 128 -1.49 -47.63 -25.20
CA ASP A 128 -0.81 -48.92 -25.21
C ASP A 128 -1.89 -49.98 -24.95
N ASP A 129 -2.18 -50.77 -25.99
CA ASP A 129 -2.99 -51.96 -25.89
C ASP A 129 -2.23 -52.95 -25.00
N GLU A 130 -2.42 -52.85 -23.68
CA GLU A 130 -2.06 -53.94 -22.77
C GLU A 130 -2.79 -55.20 -23.23
N SER A 131 -1.95 -56.18 -23.60
CA SER A 131 -2.29 -57.46 -24.21
C SER A 131 -3.01 -58.41 -23.26
#